data_AF-X1QPM9-F1
#
_entry.id   AF-X1QPM9-F1
#
_cell.length_a   1.000
_cell.length_b   1.000
_cell.length_c   1.000
_cell.angle_alpha   90.00
_cell.angle_beta   90.00
_cell.angle_gamma   90.00
#
_symmetry.space_group_name_H-M   'P 1'
#
loop_
_entity.id
_entity.type
_entity.pdbx_description
1 polymer ?
#
loop_
_entity_poly.entity_id
_entity_poly.type
_entity_poly.pdbx_seq_one_letter_code
_entity_poly.pdbx_strand_id
1 'polypeptide(L)'
;AHLVILHHEHQIAPSTENMSFSGDTFPIDWEEYYESYQPPYELKLKGWNEDDSYPHTFDVFVAVLPRKAIIAFQIADAIKGLLGMLSPKRIFTGRS
;
A
#
# COMPACT_ATOMS: atom_id res chain seq x y z
N ALA A 1 -9.36 -13.56 -11.53
CA ALA A 1 -10.03 -12.80 -10.45
C ALA A 1 -9.26 -11.55 -10.06
N HIS A 2 -9.99 -10.46 -9.81
CA HIS A 2 -9.47 -9.14 -9.50
C HIS A 2 -10.11 -8.59 -8.23
N LEU A 3 -9.35 -7.84 -7.45
CA LEU A 3 -9.82 -7.16 -6.25
C LEU A 3 -9.28 -5.73 -6.19
N VAL A 4 -10.13 -4.79 -5.79
CA VAL A 4 -9.71 -3.46 -5.35
C VAL A 4 -10.32 -3.14 -3.99
N ILE A 5 -9.61 -2.34 -3.20
CA ILE A 5 -10.06 -1.83 -1.91
C ILE A 5 -10.39 -0.35 -2.08
N LEU A 6 -11.63 -0.01 -1.71
CA LEU A 6 -12.16 1.33 -1.81
C LEU A 6 -12.41 1.89 -0.39
N HIS A 7 -12.13 3.17 -0.21
CA HIS A 7 -12.72 3.94 0.88
C HIS A 7 -13.80 4.84 0.26
N HIS A 8 -15.05 4.61 0.66
CA HIS A 8 -16.23 5.10 -0.05
C HIS A 8 -16.26 4.64 -1.53
N GLU A 9 -16.06 5.58 -2.47
CA GLU A 9 -16.02 5.33 -3.92
C GLU A 9 -14.62 5.54 -4.50
N HIS A 10 -13.62 5.84 -3.67
CA HIS A 10 -12.25 6.06 -4.10
C HIS A 10 -11.38 4.83 -3.85
N GLN A 11 -10.62 4.43 -4.86
CA GLN A 11 -9.69 3.32 -4.75
C GLN A 11 -8.47 3.73 -3.93
N ILE A 12 -8.23 3.03 -2.83
CA ILE A 12 -7.08 3.25 -1.95
C ILE A 12 -6.00 2.20 -2.17
N ALA A 13 -6.38 0.99 -2.60
CA ALA A 13 -5.42 -0.08 -2.87
C ALA A 13 -5.89 -0.97 -4.04
N PRO A 14 -5.04 -1.25 -5.02
CA PRO A 14 -3.73 -0.61 -5.24
C PRO A 14 -3.88 0.90 -5.50
N SER A 15 -2.95 1.74 -5.04
CA SER A 15 -3.03 3.20 -5.17
C SER A 15 -2.80 3.72 -6.59
N THR A 16 -2.24 2.88 -7.47
CA THR A 16 -2.08 3.21 -8.89
C THR A 16 -3.41 3.05 -9.62
N GLU A 17 -3.82 4.09 -10.34
CA GLU A 17 -5.09 4.12 -11.07
C GLU A 17 -5.18 2.97 -12.10
N ASN A 18 -6.35 2.35 -12.19
CA ASN A 18 -6.65 1.20 -13.05
C ASN A 18 -5.87 -0.10 -12.74
N MET A 19 -5.14 -0.15 -11.62
CA MET A 19 -4.58 -1.42 -11.13
C MET A 19 -5.57 -2.16 -10.23
N SER A 20 -5.42 -3.48 -10.16
CA SER A 20 -6.16 -4.35 -9.25
C SER A 20 -5.23 -5.42 -8.69
N PHE A 21 -5.56 -5.94 -7.52
CA PHE A 21 -4.92 -7.15 -7.01
C PHE A 21 -5.38 -8.34 -7.84
N SER A 22 -4.43 -9.02 -8.45
CA SER A 22 -4.64 -10.30 -9.13
C SER A 22 -3.47 -11.20 -8.76
N GLY A 23 -3.79 -12.33 -8.13
CA GLY A 23 -2.81 -13.31 -7.67
C GLY A 23 -3.52 -14.64 -7.44
N ASP A 24 -2.73 -15.67 -7.16
CA ASP A 24 -3.24 -17.03 -6.97
C ASP A 24 -2.75 -17.60 -5.63
N THR A 25 -1.53 -18.15 -5.60
CA THR A 25 -1.06 -18.95 -4.48
C THR A 25 -0.37 -18.16 -3.36
N PHE A 26 0.21 -17.00 -3.67
CA PHE A 26 1.03 -16.25 -2.73
C PHE A 26 0.30 -15.01 -2.21
N PRO A 27 0.37 -14.73 -0.90
CA PRO A 27 -0.10 -13.46 -0.35
C PRO A 27 0.59 -12.28 -1.05
N ILE A 28 -0.19 -11.24 -1.34
CA ILE A 28 0.33 -9.97 -1.83
C ILE A 28 0.35 -9.01 -0.65
N ASP A 29 1.55 -8.71 -0.16
CA ASP A 29 1.73 -7.70 0.88
C ASP A 29 1.66 -6.31 0.25
N TRP A 30 0.77 -5.45 0.78
CA TRP A 30 0.62 -4.07 0.36
C TRP A 30 0.79 -3.14 1.55
N GLU A 31 2.02 -2.74 1.81
CA GLU A 31 2.43 -1.94 2.97
C GLU A 31 2.22 -0.43 2.78
N GLU A 32 1.04 -0.03 2.29
CA GLU A 32 0.70 1.39 2.16
C GLU A 32 -0.11 1.86 3.36
N TYR A 33 0.39 2.89 4.02
CA TYR A 33 -0.28 3.48 5.17
C TYR A 33 -1.36 4.48 4.72
N TYR A 34 -2.61 4.21 5.10
CA TYR A 34 -3.77 5.03 4.76
C TYR A 34 -4.47 5.55 6.02
N GLU A 35 -4.60 6.88 6.15
CA GLU A 35 -5.33 7.51 7.26
C GLU A 35 -6.81 7.73 6.89
N SER A 36 -7.72 7.06 7.60
CA SER A 36 -9.14 7.37 7.54
C SER A 36 -9.53 8.33 8.68
N TYR A 37 -9.78 9.59 8.33
CA TYR A 37 -10.05 10.66 9.30
C TYR A 37 -11.54 10.86 9.61
N GLN A 38 -12.42 10.50 8.67
CA GLN A 38 -13.84 10.83 8.75
C GLN A 38 -14.69 9.58 8.89
N PRO A 39 -15.69 9.57 9.79
CA PRO A 39 -16.68 8.51 9.83
C PRO A 39 -17.56 8.54 8.57
N PRO A 40 -18.07 7.39 8.09
CA PRO A 40 -17.83 6.04 8.63
C PRO A 40 -16.47 5.47 8.16
N TYR A 41 -15.76 4.77 9.06
CA TYR A 41 -14.48 4.11 8.79
C TYR A 41 -14.67 2.80 8.01
N GLU A 42 -15.29 2.88 6.84
CA GLU A 42 -15.72 1.73 6.05
C GLU A 42 -14.77 1.46 4.89
N LEU A 43 -14.26 0.23 4.82
CA LEU A 43 -13.55 -0.26 3.63
C LEU A 43 -14.50 -1.15 2.82
N LYS A 44 -14.55 -0.89 1.51
CA LYS A 44 -15.35 -1.66 0.56
C LYS A 44 -14.41 -2.50 -0.31
N LEU A 45 -14.65 -3.80 -0.33
CA LEU A 45 -13.95 -4.73 -1.21
C LEU A 45 -14.77 -4.92 -2.49
N LYS A 46 -14.20 -4.58 -3.64
CA LYS A 46 -14.84 -4.78 -4.94
C LYS A 46 -14.04 -5.83 -5.72
N GLY A 47 -14.60 -7.02 -5.81
CA GLY A 47 -14.06 -8.11 -6.62
C GLY A 47 -14.82 -8.28 -7.92
N TRP A 48 -14.12 -8.68 -8.98
CA TRP A 48 -14.72 -9.15 -10.22
C TRP A 48 -13.88 -10.26 -10.84
N ASN A 49 -14.47 -11.00 -11.77
CA ASN A 49 -13.73 -11.97 -12.56
C ASN A 49 -13.91 -11.68 -14.05
N GLU A 50 -12.89 -12.03 -14.83
CA GLU A 50 -12.93 -11.95 -16.29
C GLU A 50 -13.33 -13.30 -16.90
N ASP A 51 -13.19 -14.39 -16.14
CA ASP A 51 -13.64 -15.73 -16.49
C ASP A 51 -14.79 -16.20 -15.58
N ASP A 52 -15.44 -17.30 -15.98
CA ASP A 52 -16.48 -18.01 -15.23
C ASP A 52 -16.06 -19.45 -14.90
N SER A 53 -14.78 -19.77 -15.09
CA SER A 53 -14.30 -21.16 -15.10
C SER A 53 -14.09 -21.72 -13.69
N TYR A 54 -13.67 -20.88 -12.73
CA TYR A 54 -13.43 -21.32 -11.36
C TYR A 54 -13.93 -20.28 -10.33
N PRO A 55 -14.59 -20.71 -9.25
CA PRO A 55 -14.96 -19.80 -8.17
C PRO A 55 -13.69 -19.33 -7.43
N HIS A 56 -13.59 -18.01 -7.23
CA HIS A 56 -12.48 -17.40 -6.49
C HIS A 56 -12.95 -16.83 -5.15
N THR A 57 -12.13 -17.05 -4.12
CA THR A 57 -12.31 -16.49 -2.78
C THR A 57 -11.15 -15.56 -2.50
N PHE A 58 -11.42 -14.41 -1.86
CA PHE A 58 -10.41 -13.46 -1.44
C PHE A 58 -10.31 -13.42 0.08
N ASP A 59 -9.12 -13.64 0.62
CA ASP A 59 -8.80 -13.43 2.03
C ASP A 59 -8.07 -12.09 2.17
N VAL A 60 -8.71 -11.13 2.84
CA VAL A 60 -8.17 -9.77 3.01
C VAL A 60 -7.89 -9.49 4.48
N PHE A 61 -6.62 -9.26 4.81
CA PHE A 61 -6.17 -8.92 6.15
C PHE A 61 -5.88 -7.42 6.24
N VAL A 62 -6.57 -6.73 7.16
CA VAL A 62 -6.38 -5.29 7.40
C VAL A 62 -5.75 -5.09 8.77
N ALA A 63 -4.53 -4.56 8.81
CA ALA A 63 -3.86 -4.20 10.05
C ALA A 63 -4.25 -2.79 10.49
N VAL A 64 -4.98 -2.67 11.60
CA VAL A 64 -5.32 -1.37 12.20
C VAL A 64 -4.29 -1.03 13.28
N LEU A 65 -3.49 0.00 13.03
CA LEU A 65 -2.43 0.41 13.96
C LEU A 65 -2.92 1.46 14.97
N PRO A 66 -2.51 1.38 16.25
CA PRO A 66 -2.79 2.44 17.21
C PRO A 66 -2.01 3.72 16.86
N ARG A 67 -2.60 4.90 17.09
CA ARG A 67 -2.00 6.22 16.79
C ARG A 67 -0.55 6.39 17.27
N LYS A 68 -0.18 5.77 18.40
CA LYS A 68 1.19 5.83 18.95
C LYS A 68 2.22 5.10 18.07
N ALA A 69 1.84 4.02 17.40
CA ALA A 69 2.73 3.27 16.51
C ALA A 69 3.07 4.06 15.24
N ILE A 70 2.10 4.83 14.73
CA ILE A 70 2.25 5.69 13.54
C ILE A 70 3.34 6.75 13.74
N ILE A 71 3.39 7.37 14.92
CA ILE A 71 4.40 8.39 15.25
C ILE A 71 5.82 7.81 15.14
N ALA A 72 6.03 6.56 15.57
CA ALA A 72 7.34 5.93 15.49
C ALA A 72 7.78 5.68 14.03
N PHE A 73 6.86 5.25 13.16
CA PHE A 73 7.13 5.09 11.73
C PHE A 73 7.44 6.43 11.05
N GLN A 74 6.65 7.47 11.30
CA GLN A 74 6.88 8.80 10.74
C GLN A 74 8.22 9.41 11.18
N ILE A 75 8.61 9.22 12.46
CA ILE A 75 9.93 9.65 12.95
C ILE A 75 11.04 8.86 12.26
N ALA A 76 10.89 7.53 12.13
CA ALA A 76 11.89 6.69 11.49
C ALA A 76 12.11 7.07 10.02
N ASP A 77 11.03 7.33 9.27
CA ASP A 77 11.12 7.74 7.87
C ASP A 77 11.67 9.15 7.71
N ALA A 78 11.31 10.09 8.59
CA ALA A 78 11.92 11.42 8.64
C ALA A 78 13.43 11.37 8.91
N ILE A 79 13.88 10.51 9.82
CA ILE A 79 15.29 10.31 10.13
C ILE A 79 16.03 9.69 8.92
N LYS A 80 15.46 8.66 8.28
CA LYS A 80 16.05 8.07 7.07
C LYS A 80 16.15 9.09 5.93
N GLY A 81 15.11 9.90 5.71
CA GLY A 81 15.11 10.97 4.71
C GLY A 81 16.19 12.01 4.97
N LEU A 82 16.34 12.45 6.23
CA LEU A 82 17.37 13.39 6.64
C LEU A 82 18.79 12.81 6.47
N LEU A 83 19.01 11.56 6.88
CA LEU A 83 20.30 10.88 6.73
C LEU A 83 20.65 10.59 5.26
N GLY A 84 19.67 10.25 4.43
CA GLY A 84 19.84 10.08 2.99
C GLY A 84 20.19 11.40 2.29
N MET A 85 19.57 12.51 2.71
CA MET A 85 19.86 13.86 2.19
C MET A 85 21.25 14.36 2.61
N LEU A 86 21.75 13.92 3.76
CA LEU A 86 23.09 14.24 4.27
C LEU A 86 24.20 13.35 3.70
N SER A 87 23.90 12.36 2.84
CA SER A 87 24.91 11.56 2.14
C SER A 87 25.36 12.30 0.88
N PRO A 88 26.55 12.93 0.85
CA PRO A 88 27.04 13.57 -0.36
C PRO A 88 27.33 12.46 -1.37
N LYS A 89 26.69 12.51 -2.55
CA LYS A 89 27.10 11.67 -3.69
C LYS A 89 28.60 11.82 -3.87
N ARG A 90 29.36 10.74 -3.60
CA ARG A 90 30.80 10.67 -3.92
C ARG A 90 30.93 10.80 -5.44
N ILE A 91 31.18 12.01 -5.91
CA ILE A 91 31.61 12.27 -7.27
C ILE A 91 33.00 11.64 -7.39
N PHE A 92 33.07 10.44 -7.95
CA PHE A 92 34.34 9.87 -8.40
C PHE A 92 34.81 10.70 -9.59
N THR A 93 35.78 11.59 -9.35
CA THR A 93 36.55 12.24 -10.41
C THR A 93 37.53 11.22 -10.99
N GLY A 94 37.14 10.53 -12.06
CA GLY A 94 38.05 9.79 -12.93
C GLY A 94 38.60 10.73 -13.99
N ARG A 95 39.89 11.08 -13.91
CA ARG A 95 40.64 11.68 -15.02
C ARG A 95 40.84 10.64 -16.12
N SER A 96 40.67 11.06 -17.37
CA SER A 96 41.37 10.52 -18.54
C SER A 96 42.38 11.55 -19.01
#